data_AF-A0A0K2ZBT5-F1
#
_entry.id   AF-A0A0K2ZBT5-F1
#
_cell.length_a   1.000
_cell.length_b   1.000
_cell.length_c   1.000
_cell.angle_alpha   90.00
_cell.angle_beta   90.00
_cell.angle_gamma   90.00
#
_symmetry.space_group_name_H-M   'P 1'
#
loop_
_entity.id
_entity.type
_entity.pdbx_description
1 polymer ?
#
loop_
_entity_poly.entity_id
_entity_poly.type
_entity_poly.pdbx_seq_one_letter_code
_entity_poly.pdbx_strand_id
1 'polypeptide(L)'
;MSTLKANDHLTNGLIEIITVAIQRNQVDEAEAVLAAVRLLRPNVTALDSFDAWLAIKRGRFADAARLLRSLDGAKDAPAISKALRACCLFAIGDSDWTISANEVIQENNDPDAVALVRMLSGQPVEPREPSAVEAEASPAVDIATLNYLRA
;
A
#
# COMPACT_ATOMS: atom_id res chain seq x y z
N MET A 1 -30.59 19.00 -10.32
CA MET A 1 -29.17 18.85 -9.93
C MET A 1 -28.57 17.77 -10.81
N SER A 2 -27.76 18.15 -11.79
CA SER A 2 -27.13 17.21 -12.71
C SER A 2 -26.10 16.38 -11.95
N THR A 3 -26.28 15.06 -11.90
CA THR A 3 -25.30 14.14 -11.34
C THR A 3 -24.08 14.13 -12.25
N LEU A 4 -22.96 14.69 -11.76
CA LEU A 4 -21.67 14.60 -12.45
C LEU A 4 -21.22 13.14 -12.40
N LYS A 5 -21.60 12.35 -13.41
CA LYS A 5 -21.08 10.99 -13.56
C LYS A 5 -19.63 11.14 -14.00
N ALA A 6 -18.69 11.01 -13.06
CA ALA A 6 -17.27 11.12 -13.36
C ALA A 6 -16.88 10.05 -14.39
N ASN A 7 -16.40 10.49 -15.55
CA ASN A 7 -15.85 9.62 -16.60
C ASN A 7 -14.66 8.83 -16.02
N ASP A 8 -14.50 7.56 -16.41
CA ASP A 8 -13.42 6.70 -15.92
C ASP A 8 -12.03 7.30 -16.18
N HIS A 9 -11.84 8.04 -17.28
CA HIS A 9 -10.60 8.77 -17.55
C HIS A 9 -10.27 9.81 -16.48
N LEU A 10 -11.26 10.56 -15.99
CA LEU A 10 -11.07 11.54 -14.94
C LEU A 10 -10.70 10.84 -13.63
N THR A 11 -11.40 9.75 -13.29
CA THR A 11 -11.14 8.98 -12.08
C THR A 11 -9.72 8.41 -12.10
N ASN A 12 -9.30 7.84 -13.22
CA ASN A 12 -7.95 7.30 -13.41
C ASN A 12 -6.87 8.39 -13.31
N GLY A 13 -7.11 9.57 -13.91
CA GLY A 13 -6.19 10.70 -13.78
C GLY A 13 -6.06 11.20 -12.33
N LEU A 14 -7.17 11.24 -11.58
CA LEU A 14 -7.14 11.64 -10.16
C LEU A 14 -6.41 10.60 -9.30
N ILE A 15 -6.57 9.30 -9.58
CA ILE A 15 -5.82 8.23 -8.92
C ILE A 15 -4.31 8.39 -9.17
N GLU A 16 -3.90 8.72 -10.39
CA GLU A 16 -2.49 8.99 -10.69
C GLU A 16 -1.96 10.21 -9.94
N ILE A 17 -2.75 11.29 -9.83
CA ILE A 17 -2.37 12.47 -9.05
C ILE A 17 -2.16 12.13 -7.57
N ILE A 18 -3.07 11.35 -6.96
CA ILE A 18 -2.93 10.88 -5.57
C ILE A 18 -1.63 10.08 -5.41
N THR A 19 -1.36 9.19 -6.35
CA THR A 19 -0.18 8.32 -6.34
C THR A 19 1.12 9.13 -6.38
N VAL A 20 1.22 10.10 -7.31
CA VAL A 20 2.38 10.99 -7.43
C VAL A 20 2.54 11.88 -6.19
N ALA A 21 1.43 12.38 -5.62
CA ALA A 21 1.48 13.18 -4.40
C ALA A 21 2.02 12.37 -3.20
N ILE A 22 1.58 11.13 -3.03
CA ILE A 22 2.10 10.22 -1.98
C ILE A 22 3.60 9.94 -2.19
N GLN A 23 4.04 9.70 -3.42
CA GLN A 23 5.46 9.50 -3.75
C GLN A 23 6.32 10.72 -3.37
N ARG A 24 5.80 11.92 -3.64
CA ARG A 24 6.47 13.20 -3.34
C ARG A 24 6.29 13.65 -1.89
N ASN A 25 5.70 12.81 -1.04
CA ASN A 25 5.39 13.12 0.36
C ASN A 25 4.50 14.37 0.53
N GLN A 26 3.67 14.66 -0.48
CA GLN A 26 2.64 15.71 -0.48
C GLN A 26 1.34 15.13 0.09
N VAL A 27 1.37 14.83 1.39
CA VAL A 27 0.34 14.01 2.04
C VAL A 27 -1.00 14.76 2.17
N ASP A 28 -0.97 16.07 2.39
CA ASP A 28 -2.17 16.88 2.53
C ASP A 28 -2.90 17.04 1.19
N GLU A 29 -2.15 17.27 0.11
CA GLU A 29 -2.68 17.31 -1.25
C GLU A 29 -3.28 15.96 -1.66
N ALA A 30 -2.59 14.86 -1.36
CA ALA A 30 -3.09 13.52 -1.65
C ALA A 30 -4.41 13.23 -0.93
N GLU A 31 -4.54 13.61 0.34
CA GLU A 31 -5.78 13.41 1.10
C GLU A 31 -6.94 14.28 0.57
N ALA A 32 -6.66 15.53 0.20
CA ALA A 32 -7.67 16.41 -0.39
C ALA A 32 -8.21 15.85 -1.72
N VAL A 33 -7.33 15.34 -2.59
CA VAL A 33 -7.73 14.74 -3.86
C VAL A 33 -8.48 13.42 -3.61
N LEU A 34 -8.02 12.57 -2.70
CA LEU A 34 -8.71 11.32 -2.35
C LEU A 34 -10.13 11.57 -1.82
N ALA A 35 -10.31 12.57 -0.95
CA ALA A 35 -11.63 12.97 -0.46
C ALA A 35 -12.56 13.39 -1.61
N ALA A 36 -12.05 14.15 -2.59
CA ALA A 36 -12.82 14.53 -3.78
C ALA A 36 -13.20 13.31 -4.63
N VAL A 37 -12.28 12.36 -4.85
CA VAL A 37 -12.56 11.13 -5.62
C VAL A 37 -13.65 10.30 -4.95
N ARG A 38 -13.66 10.20 -3.62
CA ARG A 38 -14.70 9.46 -2.89
C ARG A 38 -16.09 10.06 -3.03
N LEU A 39 -16.20 11.38 -3.10
CA LEU A 39 -17.48 12.03 -3.38
C LEU A 39 -18.00 11.69 -4.78
N LEU A 40 -17.09 11.53 -5.74
CA LEU A 40 -17.44 11.17 -7.13
C LEU A 40 -17.70 9.67 -7.31
N ARG A 41 -17.01 8.82 -6.54
CA ARG A 41 -17.03 7.35 -6.66
C ARG A 41 -17.04 6.68 -5.27
N PRO A 42 -18.18 6.73 -4.55
CA PRO A 42 -18.26 6.30 -3.14
C PRO A 42 -18.06 4.80 -2.92
N ASN A 43 -18.19 3.96 -3.95
CA ASN A 43 -18.19 2.50 -3.83
C ASN A 43 -16.89 1.83 -4.32
N VAL A 44 -15.81 2.59 -4.52
CA VAL A 44 -14.54 2.03 -5.04
C VAL A 44 -13.63 1.65 -3.89
N THR A 45 -13.58 0.35 -3.58
CA THR A 45 -12.73 -0.22 -2.52
C THR A 45 -11.24 -0.11 -2.80
N ALA A 46 -10.84 0.02 -4.07
CA ALA A 46 -9.44 0.28 -4.45
C ALA A 46 -8.89 1.57 -3.80
N LEU A 47 -9.76 2.49 -3.39
CA LEU A 47 -9.38 3.72 -2.68
C LEU A 47 -8.95 3.48 -1.23
N ASP A 48 -9.32 2.35 -0.63
CA ASP A 48 -9.03 2.04 0.77
C ASP A 48 -7.54 1.74 0.98
N SER A 49 -6.85 1.24 -0.05
CA SER A 49 -5.39 1.10 -0.05
C SER A 49 -4.67 2.46 0.09
N PHE A 50 -5.23 3.53 -0.51
CA PHE A 50 -4.64 4.87 -0.38
C PHE A 50 -4.80 5.43 1.04
N ASP A 51 -5.90 5.14 1.73
CA ASP A 51 -6.04 5.53 3.14
C ASP A 51 -4.98 4.89 4.02
N ALA A 52 -4.72 3.59 3.83
CA ALA A 52 -3.68 2.89 4.57
C ALA A 52 -2.32 3.55 4.33
N TRP A 53 -2.02 3.90 3.09
CA TRP A 53 -0.77 4.58 2.73
C TRP A 53 -0.66 5.99 3.33
N LEU A 54 -1.72 6.79 3.27
CA LEU A 54 -1.74 8.12 3.89
C LEU A 54 -1.60 8.03 5.40
N ALA A 55 -2.22 7.03 6.04
CA ALA A 55 -2.03 6.76 7.46
C ALA A 55 -0.57 6.42 7.79
N ILE A 56 0.08 5.55 7.01
CA ILE A 56 1.51 5.23 7.15
C ILE A 56 2.37 6.48 7.00
N LYS A 57 2.15 7.29 5.95
CA LYS A 57 2.92 8.51 5.69
C LYS A 57 2.77 9.56 6.81
N ARG A 58 1.63 9.58 7.51
CA ARG A 58 1.41 10.42 8.69
C ARG A 58 1.88 9.81 10.01
N GLY A 59 2.47 8.62 10.01
CA GLY A 59 2.84 7.91 11.23
C GLY A 59 1.63 7.42 12.05
N ARG A 60 0.43 7.41 11.47
CA ARG A 60 -0.80 6.86 12.09
C ARG A 60 -0.82 5.33 11.94
N PHE A 61 0.19 4.67 12.50
CA PHE A 61 0.43 3.24 12.27
C PHE A 61 -0.69 2.34 12.83
N ALA A 62 -1.36 2.73 13.92
CA ALA A 62 -2.51 1.99 14.44
C ALA A 62 -3.70 2.02 13.46
N ASP A 63 -4.00 3.18 12.89
CA ASP A 63 -5.06 3.32 11.88
C ASP A 63 -4.71 2.54 10.61
N ALA A 64 -3.46 2.66 10.15
CA ALA A 64 -2.96 1.90 9.01
C ALA A 64 -3.09 0.39 9.21
N ALA A 65 -2.71 -0.14 10.38
CA ALA A 65 -2.84 -1.55 10.69
C ALA A 65 -4.30 -2.04 10.64
N ARG A 66 -5.26 -1.21 11.08
CA ARG A 66 -6.69 -1.53 10.99
C ARG A 66 -7.17 -1.58 9.54
N LEU A 67 -6.78 -0.60 8.73
CA LEU A 67 -7.13 -0.52 7.31
C LEU A 67 -6.54 -1.69 6.53
N LEU A 68 -5.25 -2.00 6.73
CA LEU A 68 -4.59 -3.13 6.06
C LEU A 68 -5.22 -4.47 6.45
N ARG A 69 -5.61 -4.65 7.72
CA ARG A 69 -6.31 -5.87 8.16
C ARG A 69 -7.63 -6.07 7.42
N SER A 70 -8.36 -5.00 7.10
CA SER A 70 -9.57 -5.13 6.29
C SER A 70 -9.29 -5.52 4.83
N LEU A 71 -8.13 -5.14 4.30
CA LEU A 71 -7.70 -5.54 2.96
C LEU A 71 -7.25 -7.01 2.95
N ASP A 72 -6.57 -7.49 3.98
CA ASP A 72 -6.11 -8.88 4.12
C ASP A 72 -7.25 -9.91 4.07
N GLY A 73 -8.47 -9.53 4.44
CA GLY A 73 -9.66 -10.40 4.39
C GLY A 73 -10.18 -10.68 2.98
N ALA A 74 -9.69 -9.98 1.96
CA ALA A 74 -10.06 -10.22 0.57
C ALA A 74 -9.35 -11.46 0.03
N LYS A 75 -10.06 -12.26 -0.78
CA LYS A 75 -9.54 -13.53 -1.34
C LYS A 75 -8.25 -13.34 -2.16
N ASP A 76 -8.09 -12.18 -2.78
CA ASP A 76 -6.95 -11.81 -3.63
C ASP A 76 -6.16 -10.62 -3.04
N ALA A 77 -6.12 -10.50 -1.71
CA ALA A 77 -5.39 -9.45 -1.03
C ALA A 77 -3.89 -9.50 -1.40
N PRO A 78 -3.28 -8.38 -1.83
CA PRO A 78 -1.86 -8.36 -2.16
C PRO A 78 -1.00 -8.68 -0.93
N ALA A 79 -0.02 -9.58 -1.07
CA ALA A 79 0.87 -10.00 0.02
C ALA A 79 1.62 -8.83 0.68
N ILE A 80 1.92 -7.78 -0.09
CA ILE A 80 2.52 -6.54 0.42
C ILE A 80 1.65 -5.85 1.50
N SER A 81 0.32 -6.04 1.49
CA SER A 81 -0.59 -5.47 2.49
C SER A 81 -0.36 -6.08 3.88
N LYS A 82 -0.22 -7.42 3.94
CA LYS A 82 0.13 -8.14 5.17
C LYS A 82 1.51 -7.73 5.69
N ALA A 83 2.48 -7.57 4.80
CA ALA A 83 3.84 -7.14 5.15
C ALA A 83 3.86 -5.72 5.73
N LEU A 84 3.17 -4.77 5.10
CA LEU A 84 3.02 -3.41 5.61
C LEU A 84 2.27 -3.39 6.95
N ARG A 85 1.30 -4.29 7.15
CA ARG A 85 0.60 -4.42 8.43
C ARG A 85 1.54 -4.90 9.52
N ALA A 86 2.40 -5.87 9.25
CA ALA A 86 3.44 -6.31 10.18
C ALA A 86 4.37 -5.13 10.56
N CYS A 87 4.80 -4.31 9.60
CA CYS A 87 5.59 -3.11 9.89
C CYS A 87 4.84 -2.11 10.77
N CYS A 88 3.55 -1.88 10.53
CA CYS A 88 2.73 -0.98 11.35
C CYS A 88 2.59 -1.48 12.79
N LEU A 89 2.34 -2.78 12.97
CA LEU A 89 2.24 -3.42 14.30
C LEU A 89 3.58 -3.33 15.05
N PHE A 90 4.69 -3.58 14.36
CA PHE A 90 6.02 -3.42 14.93
C PHE A 90 6.27 -1.98 15.38
N ALA A 91 5.92 -0.98 14.55
CA ALA A 91 6.12 0.43 14.86
C ALA A 91 5.36 0.89 16.11
N ILE A 92 4.23 0.27 16.43
CA ILE A 92 3.45 0.56 17.66
C ILE A 92 3.78 -0.38 18.84
N GLY A 93 4.74 -1.29 18.67
CA GLY A 93 5.15 -2.25 19.71
C GLY A 93 4.18 -3.41 19.95
N ASP A 94 3.27 -3.68 19.01
CA ASP A 94 2.30 -4.77 19.12
C ASP A 94 2.92 -6.10 18.67
N SER A 95 3.02 -7.06 19.59
CA SER A 95 3.65 -8.37 19.35
C SER A 95 3.02 -9.21 18.24
N ASP A 96 1.77 -8.92 17.86
CA ASP A 96 1.09 -9.57 16.75
C ASP A 96 1.82 -9.36 15.41
N TRP A 97 2.75 -8.38 15.33
CA TRP A 97 3.60 -8.17 14.17
C TRP A 97 4.33 -9.44 13.73
N THR A 98 4.75 -10.29 14.69
CA THR A 98 5.47 -11.54 14.42
C THR A 98 4.61 -12.58 13.71
N ILE A 99 3.30 -12.62 14.03
CA ILE A 99 2.35 -13.54 13.41
C ILE A 99 2.23 -13.18 11.92
N SER A 100 1.93 -11.91 11.63
CA SER A 100 1.79 -11.43 10.25
C SER A 100 3.09 -11.52 9.44
N ALA A 101 4.25 -11.28 10.07
CA ALA A 101 5.55 -11.47 9.41
C ALA A 101 5.79 -12.95 9.03
N ASN A 102 5.49 -13.88 9.94
CA ASN A 102 5.65 -15.31 9.68
C ASN A 102 4.70 -15.81 8.59
N GLU A 103 3.45 -15.35 8.58
CA GLU A 103 2.49 -15.66 7.51
C GLU A 103 3.04 -15.26 6.14
N VAL A 104 3.56 -14.03 6.00
CA VAL A 104 4.15 -13.55 4.74
C VAL A 104 5.35 -14.42 4.31
N ILE A 105 6.23 -14.78 5.25
CA ILE A 105 7.40 -15.64 4.97
C ILE A 105 7.00 -17.05 4.57
N GLN A 106 5.98 -17.62 5.22
CA GLN A 106 5.50 -18.97 4.94
C GLN A 106 4.75 -19.05 3.61
N GLU A 107 3.92 -18.05 3.31
CA GLU A 107 3.21 -17.97 2.04
C GLU A 107 4.17 -17.75 0.87
N ASN A 108 5.22 -16.94 1.05
CA ASN A 108 6.29 -16.69 0.07
C ASN A 108 5.78 -16.37 -1.36
N ASN A 109 4.62 -15.71 -1.44
CA ASN A 109 3.95 -15.38 -2.71
C ASN A 109 4.53 -14.14 -3.39
N ASP A 110 5.20 -13.27 -2.64
CA ASP A 110 5.74 -11.99 -3.10
C ASP A 110 7.14 -11.78 -2.48
N PRO A 111 8.22 -11.80 -3.29
CA PRO A 111 9.59 -11.62 -2.81
C PRO A 111 9.84 -10.29 -2.09
N ASP A 112 9.18 -9.21 -2.51
CA ASP A 112 9.38 -7.88 -1.93
C ASP A 112 8.69 -7.79 -0.57
N ALA A 113 7.49 -8.38 -0.45
CA ALA A 113 6.81 -8.53 0.83
C ALA A 113 7.64 -9.34 1.84
N VAL A 114 8.27 -10.44 1.39
CA VAL A 114 9.16 -11.27 2.22
C VAL A 114 10.43 -10.51 2.62
N ALA A 115 11.06 -9.79 1.69
CA ALA A 115 12.24 -8.98 1.99
C ALA A 115 11.95 -7.90 3.04
N LEU A 116 10.79 -7.24 2.94
CA LEU A 116 10.34 -6.21 3.88
C LEU A 116 10.23 -6.76 5.31
N VAL A 117 9.57 -7.91 5.51
CA VAL A 117 9.40 -8.51 6.86
C VAL A 117 10.67 -9.13 7.42
N ARG A 118 11.58 -9.62 6.56
CA ARG A 118 12.91 -10.09 6.99
C ARG A 118 13.77 -8.93 7.50
N MET A 119 13.76 -7.80 6.79
CA MET A 119 14.44 -6.58 7.23
C MET A 119 13.91 -6.10 8.59
N LEU A 120 12.58 -6.14 8.78
CA LEU A 120 11.93 -5.80 10.06
C LEU A 120 12.40 -6.70 11.22
N SER A 121 12.57 -7.99 10.93
CA SER A 121 12.95 -9.00 11.93
C SER A 121 14.45 -9.04 12.24
N GLY A 122 15.25 -8.20 11.57
CA GLY A 122 16.71 -8.24 11.66
C GLY A 122 17.33 -9.51 11.04
N GLN A 123 16.58 -10.24 10.22
CA GLN A 123 17.09 -11.40 9.51
C GLN A 123 17.88 -10.95 8.26
N PRO A 124 18.97 -11.65 7.90
CA PRO A 124 19.72 -11.34 6.69
C PRO A 124 18.79 -11.37 5.46
N VAL A 125 18.75 -10.26 4.72
CA VAL A 125 18.17 -10.21 3.39
C VAL A 125 19.29 -10.67 2.44
N GLU A 126 19.12 -11.80 1.76
CA GLU A 126 20.09 -12.19 0.73
C GLU A 126 20.17 -11.08 -0.34
N PRO A 127 21.38 -10.63 -0.72
CA PRO A 127 21.53 -9.61 -1.75
C PRO A 127 20.93 -10.10 -3.07
N ARG A 128 19.87 -9.43 -3.53
CA ARG A 128 19.34 -9.63 -4.88
C ARG A 128 20.40 -9.19 -5.88
N GLU A 129 20.87 -10.10 -6.74
CA GLU A 129 21.62 -9.70 -7.92
C GLU A 129 20.70 -8.86 -8.80
N PRO A 130 21.08 -7.61 -9.15
CA PRO A 130 20.23 -6.75 -9.96
C PRO A 130 20.06 -7.39 -11.33
N SER A 131 18.84 -7.85 -11.61
CA SER A 131 18.45 -8.15 -12.99
C SER A 131 18.55 -6.86 -13.78
N ALA A 132 19.09 -6.90 -15.00
CA ALA A 132 19.41 -5.73 -15.84
C ALA A 132 18.20 -4.82 -16.19
N VAL A 133 17.01 -5.15 -15.72
CA VAL A 133 15.78 -4.34 -15.80
C VAL A 133 15.55 -3.43 -14.58
N GLU A 134 16.27 -3.61 -13.47
CA GLU A 134 16.02 -2.91 -12.19
C GLU A 134 17.03 -1.78 -11.87
N ALA A 135 18.03 -1.54 -12.72
CA ALA A 135 19.11 -0.59 -12.45
C ALA A 135 18.70 0.90 -12.43
N GLU A 136 17.43 1.23 -12.72
CA GLU A 136 16.92 2.61 -12.67
C GLU A 136 15.94 2.90 -11.51
N ALA A 137 15.56 1.92 -10.68
CA ALA A 137 14.59 2.13 -9.61
C ALA A 137 15.21 1.94 -8.22
N SER A 138 15.61 3.04 -7.58
CA SER A 138 15.99 3.06 -6.16
C SER A 138 14.75 2.82 -5.25
N PRO A 139 14.91 2.21 -4.06
CA PRO A 139 13.87 1.40 -3.43
C PRO A 139 12.99 2.22 -2.51
N ALA A 140 11.79 2.54 -2.98
CA ALA A 140 10.67 2.86 -2.13
C ALA A 140 9.49 2.08 -2.73
N VAL A 141 9.12 0.96 -2.08
CA VAL A 141 7.92 0.13 -2.32
C VAL A 141 7.30 0.40 -3.69
N ASP A 142 7.71 -0.37 -4.69
CA ASP A 142 7.34 -0.12 -6.08
C ASP A 142 5.81 -0.13 -6.24
N ILE A 143 5.30 1.03 -6.63
CA ILE A 143 3.88 1.32 -6.85
C ILE A 143 3.33 0.51 -8.03
N ALA A 144 4.20 -0.10 -8.84
CA ALA A 144 3.82 -1.04 -9.89
C ALA A 144 2.94 -2.20 -9.41
N THR A 145 3.06 -2.63 -8.16
CA THR A 145 2.24 -3.73 -7.61
C THR A 145 0.74 -3.37 -7.54
N LEU A 146 0.37 -2.08 -7.51
CA LEU A 146 -1.04 -1.63 -7.54
C LEU A 146 -1.62 -1.46 -8.94
N ASN A 147 -0.81 -1.51 -10.01
CA ASN A 147 -1.34 -1.49 -11.39
C ASN A 147 -2.17 -2.74 -11.73
N TYR A 148 -2.11 -3.79 -10.90
CA TYR A 148 -2.91 -5.01 -11.06
C TYR A 148 -4.40 -4.85 -10.71
N LEU A 149 -4.83 -3.70 -10.15
CA LEU A 149 -6.23 -3.43 -9.80
C LEU A 149 -6.95 -2.54 -10.83
N ARG A 150 -6.31 -2.20 -11.96
CA ARG A 150 -7.00 -1.61 -13.13
C ARG A 150 -7.76 -2.72 -13.87
N ALA A 151 -8.96 -3.03 -13.40
CA ALA A 151 -10.01 -3.70 -14.18
C ALA A 151 -10.97 -2.67 -14.78
#